data_AF-A0A935XXN6-F1
#
_entry.id   AF-A0A935XXN6-F1
#
_cell.length_a   1.000
_cell.length_b   1.000
_cell.length_c   1.000
_cell.angle_alpha   90.00
_cell.angle_beta   90.00
_cell.angle_gamma   90.00
#
_symmetry.space_group_name_H-M   'P 1'
#
loop_
_entity.id
_entity.type
_entity.pdbx_description
1 polymer ?
#
loop_
_entity_poly.entity_id
_entity_poly.type
_entity_poly.pdbx_seq_one_letter_code
_entity_poly.pdbx_strand_id
1 'polypeptide(L)'
;MQGSTGSAKAQGESRPSQGLHLELSALKLAVKAAISQVEKEHHELVKRKEQRTEEVTAQAEGIEEAIAQLDLSIPPLEDAASVASSRVATAVSRIEYFAKINVESLADQEASEASHTSTKVSKEAELAELNKAGGDVATRKIARNQEIETEYTKEHGRISTARQSEVEQLSTMSKNLETQQNKDEESLQKPARLIQIPVEIDGLNVQVGELGVTIKRPAASSQSLADLSAARSEVGRIRSEHGVAGNGLLAAQADERTCQFESKQATDRLTSYGQQIQIIDAEIENLNAKLDPAPGSLLAFFRGVDPQLWSDTAKVIDPALLSRQDLAPHIVVNDSGDARQAEHADVGGISLRVSELDVPSWVDMKDLREQIAKAQAGRVEATRLQTEAQDNAKKAAKALVAAKSLREQAEATLALADAAMGNTETNVTRAENVVLQEELACKTGAERKLASVRRQLHDLAEERRKLNEEAASRLTSLKADYTARRDRLRDEYNEATQRLDGEQLGWSSAERPADGPGS
;
A
#
# COMPACT_ATOMS: atom_id res chain seq x y z
N MET A 1 39.46 -8.23 22.25
CA MET A 1 38.89 -6.86 22.35
C MET A 1 37.43 -6.99 21.95
N GLN A 2 36.50 -7.11 22.93
CA GLN A 2 35.74 -6.00 23.55
C GLN A 2 34.94 -5.22 22.49
N GLY A 3 33.62 -5.02 22.52
CA GLY A 3 32.49 -5.31 23.42
C GLY A 3 31.19 -4.90 22.66
N SER A 4 30.01 -5.51 22.89
CA SER A 4 29.01 -5.11 23.92
C SER A 4 28.41 -3.71 23.64
N THR A 5 27.10 -3.40 23.60
CA THR A 5 25.86 -3.98 24.15
C THR A 5 24.62 -3.21 23.62
N GLY A 6 23.44 -3.84 23.55
CA GLY A 6 22.21 -3.41 24.27
C GLY A 6 21.01 -3.20 23.32
N SER A 7 19.84 -3.87 23.34
CA SER A 7 18.91 -4.43 24.35
C SER A 7 17.72 -3.51 24.70
N ALA A 8 16.50 -3.94 24.32
CA ALA A 8 15.16 -3.75 24.94
C ALA A 8 14.07 -4.03 23.84
N LYS A 9 13.20 -5.06 23.84
CA LYS A 9 12.18 -5.57 24.80
C LYS A 9 11.18 -4.46 25.18
N ALA A 10 9.89 -4.49 24.79
CA ALA A 10 8.82 -5.37 25.28
C ALA A 10 7.57 -5.26 24.35
N GLN A 11 7.00 -6.37 23.85
CA GLN A 11 5.77 -7.06 24.30
C GLN A 11 4.43 -6.34 24.03
N GLY A 12 3.53 -7.07 23.36
CA GLY A 12 2.14 -6.70 23.12
C GLY A 12 1.45 -7.74 22.23
N GLU A 13 1.19 -8.91 22.80
CA GLU A 13 0.51 -10.06 22.20
C GLU A 13 -0.87 -9.70 21.61
N SER A 14 -1.18 -10.13 20.38
CA SER A 14 -2.32 -11.03 20.12
C SER A 14 -2.32 -11.58 18.69
N ARG A 15 -2.55 -12.90 18.59
CA ARG A 15 -2.92 -13.72 17.42
C ARG A 15 -1.82 -14.15 16.42
N PRO A 16 -1.01 -15.17 16.75
CA PRO A 16 -0.11 -15.82 15.80
C PRO A 16 -0.82 -16.75 14.79
N SER A 17 -2.13 -17.02 14.95
CA SER A 17 -2.86 -17.96 14.08
C SER A 17 -3.48 -17.34 12.82
N GLN A 18 -3.72 -16.02 12.78
CA GLN A 18 -4.32 -15.35 11.61
C GLN A 18 -3.28 -14.93 10.56
N GLY A 19 -2.07 -14.53 10.99
CA GLY A 19 -0.97 -14.17 10.10
C GLY A 19 -0.46 -15.36 9.28
N LEU A 20 -0.21 -16.50 9.95
CA LEU A 20 0.17 -17.74 9.28
C LEU A 20 -0.91 -18.24 8.32
N HIS A 21 -2.21 -18.10 8.65
CA HIS A 21 -3.30 -18.52 7.76
C HIS A 21 -3.42 -17.64 6.51
N LEU A 22 -3.18 -16.34 6.62
CA LEU A 22 -3.17 -15.42 5.47
C LEU A 22 -1.96 -15.66 4.57
N GLU A 23 -0.78 -15.91 5.13
CA GLU A 23 0.41 -16.25 4.37
C GLU A 23 0.28 -17.61 3.67
N LEU A 24 -0.29 -18.63 4.33
CA LEU A 24 -0.59 -19.93 3.70
C LEU A 24 -1.66 -19.80 2.61
N SER A 25 -2.64 -18.91 2.79
CA SER A 25 -3.69 -18.65 1.80
C SER A 25 -3.12 -17.90 0.58
N ALA A 26 -2.22 -16.95 0.79
CA ALA A 26 -1.52 -16.24 -0.28
C ALA A 26 -0.56 -17.17 -1.04
N LEU A 27 0.18 -18.03 -0.33
CA LEU A 27 1.03 -19.06 -0.93
C LEU A 27 0.19 -20.06 -1.74
N LYS A 28 -0.95 -20.52 -1.21
CA LYS A 28 -1.87 -21.42 -1.93
C LYS A 28 -2.46 -20.76 -3.18
N LEU A 29 -2.75 -19.45 -3.13
CA LEU A 29 -3.22 -18.70 -4.30
C LEU A 29 -2.11 -18.55 -5.35
N ALA A 30 -0.88 -18.26 -4.92
CA ALA A 30 0.28 -18.15 -5.79
C ALA A 30 0.65 -19.49 -6.44
N VAL A 31 0.60 -20.60 -5.69
CA VAL A 31 0.79 -21.95 -6.22
C VAL A 31 -0.32 -22.31 -7.21
N LYS A 32 -1.58 -21.95 -6.93
CA LYS A 32 -2.69 -22.20 -7.87
C LYS A 32 -2.56 -21.37 -9.15
N ALA A 33 -2.10 -20.13 -9.05
CA ALA A 33 -1.81 -19.28 -10.21
C ALA A 33 -0.62 -19.83 -11.02
N ALA A 34 0.43 -20.31 -10.36
CA ALA A 34 1.57 -20.95 -11.02
C ALA A 34 1.18 -22.25 -11.72
N ILE A 35 0.36 -23.10 -11.10
CA ILE A 35 -0.18 -24.32 -11.73
C ILE A 35 -1.00 -23.96 -12.98
N SER A 36 -1.89 -22.96 -12.88
CA SER A 36 -2.71 -22.55 -14.03
C SER A 36 -1.87 -21.93 -15.16
N GLN A 37 -0.77 -21.26 -14.82
CA GLN A 37 0.17 -20.73 -15.81
C GLN A 37 0.95 -21.87 -16.51
N VAL A 38 1.42 -22.87 -15.75
CA VAL A 38 2.08 -24.06 -16.30
C VAL A 38 1.13 -24.88 -17.17
N GLU A 39 -0.15 -25.00 -16.81
CA GLU A 39 -1.16 -25.68 -17.63
C GLU A 39 -1.38 -24.96 -18.97
N LYS A 40 -1.39 -23.62 -18.97
CA LYS A 40 -1.48 -22.83 -20.22
C LYS A 40 -0.24 -23.01 -21.09
N GLU A 41 0.95 -22.92 -20.50
CA GLU A 41 2.21 -23.12 -21.23
C GLU A 41 2.33 -24.55 -21.78
N HIS A 42 1.87 -25.55 -21.02
CA HIS A 42 1.80 -26.94 -21.48
C HIS A 42 0.83 -27.10 -22.66
N HIS A 43 -0.34 -26.46 -22.60
CA HIS A 43 -1.32 -26.51 -23.69
C HIS A 43 -0.80 -25.82 -24.97
N GLU A 44 -0.09 -24.69 -24.84
CA GLU A 44 0.58 -24.03 -25.96
C GLU A 44 1.71 -24.88 -26.55
N LEU A 45 2.49 -25.59 -25.71
CA LEU A 45 3.53 -26.49 -26.17
C LEU A 45 2.98 -27.72 -26.90
N VAL A 46 1.87 -28.30 -26.42
CA VAL A 46 1.17 -29.40 -27.10
C VAL A 46 0.67 -28.93 -28.46
N LYS A 47 0.03 -27.76 -28.54
CA LYS A 47 -0.45 -27.19 -29.80
C LYS A 47 0.69 -26.91 -30.80
N ARG A 48 1.85 -26.42 -30.33
CA ARG A 48 3.04 -26.24 -31.18
C ARG A 48 3.64 -27.57 -31.65
N LYS A 49 3.59 -28.60 -30.80
CA LYS A 49 4.04 -29.95 -31.17
C LYS A 49 3.14 -30.54 -32.26
N GLU A 50 1.82 -30.39 -32.13
CA GLU A 50 0.83 -30.81 -33.14
C GLU A 50 1.04 -30.11 -34.48
N GLN A 51 1.20 -28.77 -34.47
CA GLN A 51 1.50 -28.00 -35.68
C GLN A 51 2.81 -28.43 -36.36
N ARG A 52 3.87 -28.69 -35.58
CA ARG A 52 5.13 -29.21 -36.15
C ARG A 52 4.99 -30.62 -36.69
N THR A 53 4.21 -31.49 -36.05
CA THR A 53 3.98 -32.83 -36.60
C THR A 53 3.21 -32.76 -37.91
N GLU A 54 2.21 -31.88 -38.02
CA GLU A 54 1.46 -31.63 -39.25
C GLU A 54 2.36 -31.10 -40.37
N GLU A 55 3.23 -30.11 -40.08
CA GLU A 55 4.23 -29.58 -41.02
C GLU A 55 5.21 -30.66 -41.50
N VAL A 56 5.67 -31.54 -40.61
CA VAL A 56 6.60 -32.63 -40.96
C VAL A 56 5.91 -33.71 -41.80
N THR A 57 4.65 -34.06 -41.51
CA THR A 57 3.88 -34.97 -42.38
C THR A 57 3.62 -34.38 -43.75
N ALA A 58 3.29 -33.08 -43.85
CA ALA A 58 3.10 -32.42 -45.14
C ALA A 58 4.41 -32.37 -45.95
N GLN A 59 5.55 -32.18 -45.30
CA GLN A 59 6.87 -32.26 -45.95
C GLN A 59 7.21 -33.70 -46.40
N ALA A 60 6.86 -34.71 -45.62
CA ALA A 60 7.08 -36.11 -45.98
C ALA A 60 6.24 -36.52 -47.20
N GLU A 61 4.96 -36.11 -47.25
CA GLU A 61 4.07 -36.34 -48.40
C GLU A 61 4.61 -35.66 -49.67
N GLY A 62 5.13 -34.43 -49.57
CA GLY A 62 5.76 -33.74 -50.71
C GLY A 62 7.05 -34.40 -51.20
N ILE A 63 7.81 -35.06 -50.31
CA ILE A 63 9.00 -35.83 -50.70
C ILE A 63 8.61 -37.15 -51.37
N GLU A 64 7.58 -37.85 -50.88
CA GLU A 64 7.06 -39.06 -51.53
C GLU A 64 6.50 -38.76 -52.92
N GLU A 65 5.83 -37.62 -53.10
CA GLU A 65 5.33 -37.18 -54.41
C GLU A 65 6.48 -36.84 -55.39
N ALA A 66 7.56 -36.23 -54.89
CA ALA A 66 8.77 -35.97 -55.68
C ALA A 66 9.52 -37.25 -56.07
N ILE A 67 9.55 -38.26 -55.20
CA ILE A 67 10.13 -39.59 -55.51
C ILE A 67 9.28 -40.31 -56.55
N ALA A 68 7.95 -40.27 -56.44
CA ALA A 68 7.06 -40.87 -57.44
C ALA A 68 7.18 -40.21 -58.83
N GLN A 69 7.40 -38.89 -58.89
CA GLN A 69 7.68 -38.19 -60.16
C GLN A 69 9.04 -38.59 -60.75
N LEU A 70 10.06 -38.82 -59.91
CA LEU A 70 11.37 -39.29 -60.36
C LEU A 70 11.31 -40.73 -60.91
N ASP A 71 10.56 -41.63 -60.27
CA ASP A 71 10.38 -43.02 -60.73
C ASP A 71 9.62 -43.11 -62.07
N LEU A 72 8.72 -42.16 -62.36
CA LEU A 72 8.03 -42.05 -63.66
C LEU A 72 8.96 -41.59 -64.81
N SER A 73 10.10 -40.97 -64.50
CA SER A 73 11.07 -40.47 -65.48
C SER A 73 12.23 -41.43 -65.82
N ILE A 74 12.32 -42.59 -65.16
CA ILE A 74 13.36 -43.62 -65.40
C ILE A 74 13.12 -44.44 -66.70
N PRO A 75 11.89 -44.90 -67.03
CA PRO A 75 11.65 -45.76 -68.20
C PRO A 75 12.03 -45.16 -69.58
N PRO A 76 11.79 -43.87 -69.89
CA PRO A 76 12.16 -43.32 -71.20
C PRO A 76 13.67 -43.15 -71.42
N LEU A 77 14.48 -43.16 -70.34
CA LEU A 77 15.94 -43.09 -70.41
C LEU A 77 16.57 -44.47 -70.69
N GLU A 78 15.95 -45.55 -70.20
CA GLU A 78 16.38 -46.92 -70.51
C GLU A 78 16.02 -47.34 -71.95
N ASP A 79 14.87 -46.89 -72.48
CA ASP A 79 14.49 -47.11 -73.88
C ASP A 79 15.42 -46.38 -74.87
N ALA A 80 15.92 -45.19 -74.52
CA ALA A 80 16.89 -44.45 -75.34
C ALA A 80 18.28 -45.14 -75.41
N ALA A 81 18.70 -45.82 -74.34
CA ALA A 81 19.94 -46.59 -74.29
C ALA A 81 19.85 -47.93 -75.08
N SER A 82 18.66 -48.56 -75.09
CA SER A 82 18.34 -49.73 -75.91
C SER A 82 18.38 -49.42 -77.42
N VAL A 83 17.82 -48.28 -77.84
CA VAL A 83 17.83 -47.80 -79.23
C VAL A 83 19.23 -47.40 -79.71
N ALA A 84 20.08 -46.87 -78.83
CA ALA A 84 21.47 -46.56 -79.17
C ALA A 84 22.34 -47.82 -79.38
N SER A 85 22.09 -48.89 -78.62
CA SER A 85 22.82 -50.17 -78.74
C SER A 85 22.45 -50.96 -80.00
N SER A 86 21.20 -50.88 -80.49
CA SER A 86 20.78 -51.55 -81.73
C SER A 86 21.36 -50.90 -83.00
N ARG A 87 21.67 -49.60 -82.98
CA ARG A 87 22.30 -48.89 -84.10
C ARG A 87 23.80 -49.19 -84.25
N VAL A 88 24.48 -49.55 -83.17
CA VAL A 88 25.89 -49.99 -83.20
C VAL A 88 26.02 -51.42 -83.77
N ALA A 89 25.06 -52.31 -83.50
CA ALA A 89 25.02 -53.66 -84.11
C ALA A 89 24.72 -53.64 -85.63
N THR A 90 24.04 -52.60 -86.12
CA THR A 90 23.68 -52.45 -87.55
C THR A 90 24.80 -51.82 -88.39
N ALA A 91 25.79 -51.17 -87.75
CA ALA A 91 26.96 -50.60 -88.43
C ALA A 91 28.08 -51.64 -88.66
N VAL A 92 28.13 -52.69 -87.83
CA VAL A 92 29.13 -53.77 -87.94
C VAL A 92 28.77 -54.81 -89.03
N SER A 93 27.49 -54.90 -89.41
CA SER A 93 26.98 -55.82 -90.45
C SER A 93 27.00 -55.27 -91.89
N ARG A 94 27.47 -54.03 -92.09
CA ARG A 94 27.48 -53.34 -93.40
C ARG A 94 28.87 -53.26 -94.06
N ILE A 95 29.91 -53.73 -93.37
CA ILE A 95 31.30 -53.76 -93.85
C ILE A 95 31.64 -55.08 -94.58
N GLU A 96 30.81 -56.13 -94.47
CA GLU A 96 31.00 -57.41 -95.16
C GLU A 96 30.19 -57.58 -96.47
N TYR A 97 29.49 -56.54 -96.94
CA TYR A 97 28.60 -56.62 -98.13
C TYR A 97 29.21 -56.11 -99.46
N PHE A 98 30.39 -55.48 -99.46
CA PHE A 98 31.02 -54.97 -100.70
C PHE A 98 32.31 -55.70 -101.11
N ALA A 99 32.36 -57.03 -100.88
CA ALA A 99 33.51 -57.88 -101.24
C ALA A 99 33.19 -59.10 -102.12
N LYS A 100 31.97 -59.29 -102.65
CA LYS A 100 31.66 -60.43 -103.56
C LYS A 100 30.29 -60.29 -104.22
N ILE A 101 30.29 -60.08 -105.55
CA ILE A 101 29.41 -60.63 -106.62
C ILE A 101 29.61 -59.71 -107.84
N ASN A 102 30.49 -60.03 -108.80
CA ASN A 102 30.37 -61.00 -109.91
C ASN A 102 29.19 -60.69 -110.86
N VAL A 103 29.43 -60.33 -112.13
CA VAL A 103 29.43 -61.25 -113.32
C VAL A 103 27.97 -61.65 -113.68
N GLU A 104 27.43 -61.43 -114.87
CA GLU A 104 27.89 -61.93 -116.18
C GLU A 104 26.99 -61.37 -117.31
N SER A 105 27.56 -61.13 -118.49
CA SER A 105 26.88 -61.36 -119.77
C SER A 105 27.92 -61.55 -120.87
N LEU A 106 28.34 -62.81 -120.99
CA LEU A 106 28.64 -63.56 -122.23
C LEU A 106 29.33 -62.79 -123.36
N ALA A 107 30.63 -63.01 -123.54
CA ALA A 107 31.15 -64.13 -124.33
C ALA A 107 30.88 -63.93 -125.83
N ASP A 108 31.88 -63.37 -126.50
CA ASP A 108 32.47 -64.05 -127.65
C ASP A 108 33.87 -63.48 -127.94
N GLN A 109 34.77 -64.43 -128.25
CA GLN A 109 36.00 -64.27 -129.04
C GLN A 109 37.24 -63.69 -128.37
N GLU A 110 37.84 -64.57 -127.56
CA GLU A 110 39.26 -64.90 -127.68
C GLU A 110 39.71 -65.08 -129.15
N ALA A 111 41.00 -64.85 -129.36
CA ALA A 111 41.79 -65.12 -130.58
C ALA A 111 41.86 -63.99 -131.63
N SER A 112 42.48 -62.88 -131.24
CA SER A 112 43.44 -62.18 -132.10
C SER A 112 44.36 -61.28 -131.26
N GLU A 113 45.12 -61.89 -130.36
CA GLU A 113 46.40 -61.31 -129.94
C GLU A 113 47.31 -61.14 -131.17
N ALA A 114 48.14 -60.10 -131.09
CA ALA A 114 49.38 -59.93 -131.86
C ALA A 114 49.25 -59.40 -133.31
N SER A 115 48.85 -58.14 -133.41
CA SER A 115 49.55 -57.19 -134.30
C SER A 115 49.55 -55.80 -133.64
N HIS A 116 50.41 -55.64 -132.65
CA HIS A 116 51.62 -54.82 -132.78
C HIS A 116 51.38 -53.30 -132.85
N THR A 117 51.52 -52.71 -131.66
CA THR A 117 52.60 -51.73 -131.41
C THR A 117 52.80 -50.66 -132.48
N SER A 118 51.83 -49.75 -132.61
CA SER A 118 52.12 -48.38 -133.08
C SER A 118 51.25 -47.26 -132.50
N THR A 119 50.34 -47.55 -131.55
CA THR A 119 49.49 -46.53 -130.89
C THR A 119 49.60 -46.53 -129.36
N LYS A 120 50.77 -46.92 -128.83
CA LYS A 120 51.11 -46.86 -127.40
C LYS A 120 51.59 -45.46 -126.93
N VAL A 121 51.97 -44.56 -127.85
CA VAL A 121 52.56 -43.26 -127.49
C VAL A 121 51.53 -42.12 -127.39
N SER A 122 50.29 -42.32 -127.83
CA SER A 122 49.25 -41.27 -127.79
C SER A 122 48.29 -41.38 -126.59
N LYS A 123 48.31 -42.48 -125.82
CA LYS A 123 47.39 -42.72 -124.68
C LYS A 123 48.05 -42.67 -123.29
N GLU A 124 49.37 -42.47 -123.20
CA GLU A 124 50.05 -42.16 -121.93
C GLU A 124 49.93 -40.67 -121.52
N ALA A 125 49.47 -39.79 -122.42
CA ALA A 125 49.20 -38.38 -122.11
C ALA A 125 47.82 -38.14 -121.43
N GLU A 126 46.77 -38.89 -121.80
CA GLU A 126 45.44 -38.79 -121.18
C GLU A 126 45.38 -39.38 -119.76
N LEU A 127 46.25 -40.34 -119.43
CA LEU A 127 46.35 -40.94 -118.08
C LEU A 127 47.08 -40.04 -117.06
N ALA A 128 47.91 -39.10 -117.52
CA ALA A 128 48.52 -38.07 -116.66
C ALA A 128 47.52 -36.95 -116.29
N GLU A 129 46.52 -36.68 -117.14
CA GLU A 129 45.52 -35.63 -116.93
C GLU A 129 44.44 -36.06 -115.91
N LEU A 130 44.05 -37.35 -115.92
CA LEU A 130 43.09 -37.90 -114.95
C LEU A 130 43.68 -38.09 -113.54
N ASN A 131 44.97 -38.40 -113.39
CA ASN A 131 45.63 -38.44 -112.08
C ASN A 131 45.82 -37.03 -111.47
N LYS A 132 45.92 -35.99 -112.30
CA LYS A 132 45.96 -34.59 -111.84
C LYS A 132 44.59 -34.11 -111.35
N ALA A 133 43.51 -34.50 -112.03
CA ALA A 133 42.14 -34.16 -111.62
C ALA A 133 41.69 -34.89 -110.32
N GLY A 134 42.14 -36.12 -110.07
CA GLY A 134 41.87 -36.86 -108.83
C GLY A 134 42.63 -36.31 -107.61
N GLY A 135 43.88 -35.86 -107.80
CA GLY A 135 44.65 -35.16 -106.78
C GLY A 135 44.02 -33.83 -106.38
N ASP A 136 43.49 -33.05 -107.34
CA ASP A 136 42.83 -31.78 -107.06
C ASP A 136 41.53 -31.92 -106.25
N VAL A 137 40.75 -33.00 -106.44
CA VAL A 137 39.51 -33.22 -105.66
C VAL A 137 39.82 -33.68 -104.22
N ALA A 138 40.83 -34.53 -104.01
CA ALA A 138 41.26 -34.91 -102.67
C ALA A 138 41.87 -33.72 -101.91
N THR A 139 42.65 -32.88 -102.60
CA THR A 139 43.25 -31.67 -102.00
C THR A 139 42.18 -30.62 -101.69
N ARG A 140 41.16 -30.44 -102.55
CA ARG A 140 40.00 -29.58 -102.25
C ARG A 140 39.14 -30.11 -101.12
N LYS A 141 38.96 -31.43 -100.97
CA LYS A 141 38.21 -32.00 -99.84
C LYS A 141 38.97 -31.84 -98.52
N ILE A 142 40.28 -32.06 -98.50
CA ILE A 142 41.12 -31.83 -97.31
C ILE A 142 41.16 -30.34 -96.97
N ALA A 143 41.36 -29.46 -97.97
CA ALA A 143 41.31 -28.02 -97.77
C ALA A 143 39.94 -27.56 -97.25
N ARG A 144 38.83 -28.07 -97.81
CA ARG A 144 37.47 -27.74 -97.36
C ARG A 144 37.18 -28.26 -95.95
N ASN A 145 37.64 -29.46 -95.59
CA ASN A 145 37.50 -29.98 -94.24
C ASN A 145 38.34 -29.19 -93.23
N GLN A 146 39.57 -28.77 -93.61
CA GLN A 146 40.39 -27.88 -92.77
C GLN A 146 39.78 -26.49 -92.64
N GLU A 147 39.13 -25.98 -93.68
CA GLU A 147 38.38 -24.72 -93.67
C GLU A 147 37.16 -24.82 -92.73
N ILE A 148 36.39 -25.90 -92.82
CA ILE A 148 35.26 -26.19 -91.91
C ILE A 148 35.75 -26.36 -90.47
N GLU A 149 36.86 -27.06 -90.24
CA GLU A 149 37.41 -27.28 -88.90
C GLU A 149 37.99 -25.98 -88.30
N THR A 150 38.57 -25.10 -89.13
CA THR A 150 39.01 -23.76 -88.71
C THR A 150 37.84 -22.80 -88.48
N GLU A 151 36.78 -22.87 -89.28
CA GLU A 151 35.54 -22.09 -89.03
C GLU A 151 34.81 -22.58 -87.78
N TYR A 152 34.67 -23.91 -87.59
CA TYR A 152 34.07 -24.51 -86.40
C TYR A 152 34.85 -24.15 -85.13
N THR A 153 36.18 -24.26 -85.13
CA THR A 153 37.00 -23.89 -83.97
C THR A 153 36.96 -22.39 -83.68
N LYS A 154 36.90 -21.54 -84.73
CA LYS A 154 36.76 -20.09 -84.57
C LYS A 154 35.40 -19.70 -84.00
N GLU A 155 34.31 -20.28 -84.48
CA GLU A 155 32.95 -19.99 -83.99
C GLU A 155 32.70 -20.62 -82.62
N HIS A 156 33.17 -21.84 -82.36
CA HIS A 156 33.12 -22.43 -81.03
C HIS A 156 33.97 -21.60 -80.04
N GLY A 157 35.11 -21.06 -80.48
CA GLY A 157 35.91 -20.11 -79.71
C GLY A 157 35.18 -18.79 -79.43
N ARG A 158 34.45 -18.26 -80.43
CA ARG A 158 33.62 -17.06 -80.29
C ARG A 158 32.47 -17.27 -79.32
N ILE A 159 31.71 -18.37 -79.45
CA ILE A 159 30.60 -18.73 -78.55
C ILE A 159 31.11 -18.97 -77.12
N SER A 160 32.26 -19.64 -76.95
CA SER A 160 32.88 -19.85 -75.64
C SER A 160 33.30 -18.53 -74.97
N THR A 161 33.89 -17.62 -75.75
CA THR A 161 34.31 -16.30 -75.24
C THR A 161 33.11 -15.42 -74.92
N ALA A 162 32.06 -15.46 -75.75
CA ALA A 162 30.79 -14.78 -75.48
C ALA A 162 30.15 -15.30 -74.18
N ARG A 163 30.09 -16.64 -74.00
CA ARG A 163 29.60 -17.29 -72.78
C ARG A 163 30.40 -16.85 -71.55
N GLN A 164 31.73 -16.86 -71.63
CA GLN A 164 32.57 -16.46 -70.52
C GLN A 164 32.36 -14.97 -70.18
N SER A 165 32.25 -14.10 -71.18
CA SER A 165 31.98 -12.67 -70.95
C SER A 165 30.59 -12.40 -70.34
N GLU A 166 29.57 -13.16 -70.73
CA GLU A 166 28.20 -13.03 -70.22
C GLU A 166 28.10 -13.57 -68.77
N VAL A 167 28.77 -14.69 -68.47
CA VAL A 167 28.92 -15.22 -67.10
C VAL A 167 29.66 -14.23 -66.21
N GLU A 168 30.75 -13.61 -66.68
CA GLU A 168 31.49 -12.61 -65.93
C GLU A 168 30.65 -11.35 -65.68
N GLN A 169 29.89 -10.87 -66.68
CA GLN A 169 28.97 -9.74 -66.52
C GLN A 169 27.87 -10.02 -65.50
N LEU A 170 27.20 -11.17 -65.60
CA LEU A 170 26.13 -11.56 -64.68
C LEU A 170 26.66 -11.84 -63.26
N SER A 171 27.85 -12.43 -63.13
CA SER A 171 28.55 -12.58 -61.84
C SER A 171 28.86 -11.22 -61.20
N THR A 172 29.31 -10.26 -62.00
CA THR A 172 29.55 -8.88 -61.53
C THR A 172 28.25 -8.19 -61.11
N MET A 173 27.16 -8.35 -61.89
CA MET A 173 25.84 -7.85 -61.53
C MET A 173 25.30 -8.47 -60.24
N SER A 174 25.48 -9.78 -60.04
CA SER A 174 25.08 -10.47 -58.81
C SER A 174 25.85 -9.95 -57.59
N LYS A 175 27.18 -9.78 -57.70
CA LYS A 175 28.00 -9.21 -56.62
C LYS A 175 27.60 -7.76 -56.31
N ASN A 176 27.30 -6.98 -57.34
CA ASN A 176 26.83 -5.61 -57.18
C ASN A 176 25.47 -5.56 -56.47
N LEU A 177 24.52 -6.46 -56.82
CA LEU A 177 23.24 -6.56 -56.13
C LEU A 177 23.40 -6.96 -54.66
N GLU A 178 24.27 -7.92 -54.35
CA GLU A 178 24.53 -8.34 -52.97
C GLU A 178 25.16 -7.21 -52.15
N THR A 179 26.11 -6.48 -52.75
CA THR A 179 26.72 -5.30 -52.12
C THR A 179 25.70 -4.19 -51.91
N GLN A 180 24.80 -3.99 -52.86
CA GLN A 180 23.74 -2.99 -52.76
C GLN A 180 22.68 -3.40 -51.72
N GLN A 181 22.31 -4.68 -51.66
CA GLN A 181 21.42 -5.21 -50.61
C GLN A 181 22.02 -4.95 -49.22
N ASN A 182 23.29 -5.28 -49.00
CA ASN A 182 23.94 -5.06 -47.72
C ASN A 182 23.99 -3.58 -47.35
N LYS A 183 24.29 -2.69 -48.31
CA LYS A 183 24.26 -1.23 -48.09
C LYS A 183 22.86 -0.72 -47.78
N ASP A 184 21.84 -1.19 -48.50
CA ASP A 184 20.46 -0.76 -48.28
C ASP A 184 19.93 -1.28 -46.94
N GLU A 185 20.25 -2.52 -46.55
CA GLU A 185 19.96 -3.09 -45.23
C GLU A 185 20.67 -2.32 -44.09
N GLU A 186 21.94 -1.94 -44.28
CA GLU A 186 22.69 -1.11 -43.32
C GLU A 186 22.16 0.33 -43.25
N SER A 187 21.70 0.88 -44.37
CA SER A 187 21.12 2.23 -44.44
C SER A 187 19.72 2.32 -43.84
N LEU A 188 19.06 1.17 -43.61
CA LEU A 188 17.76 1.06 -42.96
C LEU A 188 17.92 1.36 -41.47
N GLN A 189 18.18 2.63 -41.14
CA GLN A 189 18.33 3.09 -39.78
C GLN A 189 17.05 2.83 -39.00
N LYS A 190 17.20 2.29 -37.78
CA LYS A 190 16.09 2.18 -36.84
C LYS A 190 15.54 3.59 -36.59
N PRO A 191 14.21 3.79 -36.65
CA PRO A 191 13.59 5.09 -36.35
C PRO A 191 14.17 5.69 -35.06
N ALA A 192 14.62 6.96 -35.10
CA ALA A 192 15.18 7.64 -33.93
C ALA A 192 14.26 7.56 -32.70
N ARG A 193 12.94 7.52 -32.94
CA ARG A 193 11.90 7.33 -31.92
C ARG A 193 12.05 6.02 -31.13
N LEU A 194 12.47 4.92 -31.76
CA LEU A 194 12.71 3.63 -31.07
C LEU A 194 13.86 3.69 -30.05
N ILE A 195 14.78 4.65 -30.19
CA ILE A 195 15.88 4.88 -29.24
C ILE A 195 15.41 5.74 -28.06
N GLN A 196 14.46 6.67 -28.29
CA GLN A 196 13.93 7.58 -27.27
C GLN A 196 12.92 6.90 -26.35
N ILE A 197 12.05 6.03 -26.88
CA ILE A 197 10.99 5.37 -26.11
C ILE A 197 11.53 4.63 -24.86
N PRO A 198 12.63 3.85 -24.91
CA PRO A 198 13.19 3.23 -23.71
C PRO A 198 13.59 4.23 -22.61
N VAL A 199 14.17 5.38 -22.97
CA VAL A 199 14.57 6.42 -22.02
C VAL A 199 13.34 7.04 -21.34
N GLU A 200 12.28 7.30 -22.12
CA GLU A 200 11.00 7.77 -21.58
C GLU A 200 10.34 6.73 -20.65
N ILE A 201 10.36 5.46 -21.04
CA ILE A 201 9.86 4.34 -20.22
C ILE A 201 10.62 4.25 -18.88
N ASP A 202 11.95 4.34 -18.91
CA ASP A 202 12.76 4.30 -17.69
C ASP A 202 12.46 5.49 -16.77
N GLY A 203 12.32 6.70 -17.33
CA GLY A 203 11.89 7.88 -16.57
C GLY A 203 10.51 7.74 -15.94
N LEU A 204 9.54 7.18 -16.67
CA LEU A 204 8.19 6.91 -16.15
C LEU A 204 8.20 5.80 -15.10
N ASN A 205 9.06 4.77 -15.22
CA ASN A 205 9.20 3.71 -14.22
C ASN A 205 9.77 4.24 -12.89
N VAL A 206 10.70 5.20 -12.93
CA VAL A 206 11.15 5.92 -11.72
C VAL A 206 9.96 6.62 -11.05
N GLN A 207 9.15 7.34 -11.82
CA GLN A 207 7.93 8.01 -11.30
C GLN A 207 6.92 7.00 -10.71
N VAL A 208 6.76 5.83 -11.32
CA VAL A 208 5.93 4.74 -10.75
C VAL A 208 6.44 4.32 -9.38
N GLY A 209 7.77 4.19 -9.22
CA GLY A 209 8.41 3.88 -7.94
C GLY A 209 8.15 4.96 -6.88
N GLU A 210 8.42 6.22 -7.23
CA GLU A 210 8.21 7.38 -6.35
C GLU A 210 6.74 7.51 -5.91
N LEU A 211 5.80 7.47 -6.86
CA LEU A 211 4.36 7.51 -6.57
C LEU A 211 3.93 6.30 -5.73
N GLY A 212 4.53 5.12 -5.98
CA GLY A 212 4.30 3.93 -5.16
C GLY A 212 4.73 4.12 -3.70
N VAL A 213 5.83 4.83 -3.45
CA VAL A 213 6.26 5.21 -2.10
C VAL A 213 5.27 6.20 -1.48
N THR A 214 4.87 7.24 -2.21
CA THR A 214 3.88 8.23 -1.73
C THR A 214 2.53 7.61 -1.40
N ILE A 215 2.07 6.63 -2.17
CA ILE A 215 0.80 5.92 -1.89
C ILE A 215 0.91 5.05 -0.64
N LYS A 216 2.06 4.40 -0.42
CA LYS A 216 2.31 3.57 0.77
C LYS A 216 2.50 4.39 2.04
N ARG A 217 3.07 5.58 1.92
CA ARG A 217 3.33 6.53 3.01
C ARG A 217 2.84 7.91 2.60
N PRO A 218 1.51 8.13 2.62
CA PRO A 218 0.98 9.47 2.39
C PRO A 218 1.48 10.37 3.51
N ALA A 219 1.89 11.57 3.14
CA ALA A 219 2.36 12.57 4.09
C ALA A 219 1.37 13.73 4.11
N ALA A 220 0.97 14.14 5.32
CA ALA A 220 0.37 15.44 5.54
C ALA A 220 1.43 16.54 5.42
N SER A 221 0.96 17.78 5.28
CA SER A 221 1.84 18.94 5.27
C SER A 221 2.58 19.11 6.60
N SER A 222 3.78 19.68 6.54
CA SER A 222 4.55 20.02 7.75
C SER A 222 3.80 20.98 8.66
N GLN A 223 2.98 21.86 8.09
CA GLN A 223 2.13 22.79 8.83
C GLN A 223 1.06 22.03 9.64
N SER A 224 0.29 21.14 9.01
CA SER A 224 -0.77 20.39 9.69
C SER A 224 -0.22 19.46 10.78
N LEU A 225 0.97 18.90 10.58
CA LEU A 225 1.67 18.15 11.63
C LEU A 225 2.16 19.04 12.79
N ALA A 226 2.65 20.25 12.49
CA ALA A 226 3.04 21.22 13.51
C ALA A 226 1.81 21.67 14.32
N ASP A 227 0.70 21.97 13.66
CA ASP A 227 -0.56 22.37 14.30
C ASP A 227 -1.11 21.25 15.21
N LEU A 228 -1.06 19.98 14.76
CA LEU A 228 -1.42 18.83 15.60
C LEU A 228 -0.50 18.71 16.82
N SER A 229 0.81 18.90 16.64
CA SER A 229 1.77 18.85 17.74
C SER A 229 1.54 19.96 18.77
N ALA A 230 1.23 21.18 18.30
CA ALA A 230 0.92 22.32 19.14
C ALA A 230 -0.38 22.09 19.92
N ALA A 231 -1.43 21.58 19.26
CA ALA A 231 -2.69 21.24 19.92
C ALA A 231 -2.50 20.17 21.01
N ARG A 232 -1.68 19.14 20.76
CA ARG A 232 -1.36 18.11 21.77
C ARG A 232 -0.55 18.66 22.94
N SER A 233 0.42 19.52 22.67
CA SER A 233 1.20 20.20 23.73
C SER A 233 0.29 21.05 24.62
N GLU A 234 -0.67 21.74 24.01
CA GLU A 234 -1.62 22.59 24.71
C GLU A 234 -2.54 21.77 25.64
N VAL A 235 -2.99 20.59 25.24
CA VAL A 235 -3.73 19.67 26.13
C VAL A 235 -2.90 19.33 27.37
N GLY A 236 -1.58 19.13 27.22
CA GLY A 236 -0.68 18.90 28.35
C GLY A 236 -0.66 20.08 29.34
N ARG A 237 -0.58 21.31 28.82
CA ARG A 237 -0.62 22.54 29.62
C ARG A 237 -1.94 22.69 30.36
N ILE A 238 -3.05 22.60 29.65
CA ILE A 238 -4.40 22.77 30.21
C ILE A 238 -4.72 21.67 31.23
N ARG A 239 -4.27 20.42 31.00
CA ARG A 239 -4.42 19.34 31.98
C ARG A 239 -3.71 19.65 33.30
N SER A 240 -2.52 20.25 33.24
CA SER A 240 -1.80 20.71 34.43
C SER A 240 -2.59 21.80 35.16
N GLU A 241 -3.14 22.77 34.44
CA GLU A 241 -3.95 23.86 35.01
C GLU A 241 -5.25 23.35 35.63
N HIS A 242 -5.92 22.42 34.97
CA HIS A 242 -7.07 21.71 35.52
C HIS A 242 -6.70 20.97 36.82
N GLY A 243 -5.55 20.29 36.87
CA GLY A 243 -5.05 19.65 38.09
C GLY A 243 -4.82 20.65 39.24
N VAL A 244 -4.24 21.82 38.95
CA VAL A 244 -4.06 22.89 39.94
C VAL A 244 -5.41 23.44 40.42
N ALA A 245 -6.35 23.69 39.52
CA ALA A 245 -7.69 24.16 39.85
C ALA A 245 -8.45 23.14 40.72
N GLY A 246 -8.37 21.85 40.40
CA GLY A 246 -8.98 20.77 41.18
C GLY A 246 -8.41 20.68 42.59
N ASN A 247 -7.08 20.78 42.74
CA ASN A 247 -6.44 20.84 44.05
C ASN A 247 -6.86 22.09 44.84
N GLY A 248 -7.00 23.24 44.16
CA GLY A 248 -7.49 24.48 44.75
C GLY A 248 -8.92 24.35 45.31
N LEU A 249 -9.83 23.70 44.58
CA LEU A 249 -11.18 23.42 45.06
C LEU A 249 -11.19 22.51 46.28
N LEU A 250 -10.38 21.45 46.28
CA LEU A 250 -10.26 20.55 47.43
C LEU A 250 -9.75 21.28 48.69
N ALA A 251 -8.76 22.16 48.53
CA ALA A 251 -8.26 22.99 49.63
C ALA A 251 -9.35 23.94 50.15
N ALA A 252 -10.06 24.65 49.27
CA ALA A 252 -11.14 25.55 49.66
C ALA A 252 -12.32 24.83 50.36
N GLN A 253 -12.63 23.59 49.95
CA GLN A 253 -13.63 22.76 50.63
C GLN A 253 -13.18 22.32 52.03
N ALA A 254 -11.90 22.00 52.22
CA ALA A 254 -11.36 21.67 53.53
C ALA A 254 -11.38 22.88 54.48
N ASP A 255 -11.05 24.06 53.96
CA ASP A 255 -11.12 25.32 54.70
C ASP A 255 -12.57 25.66 55.09
N GLU A 256 -13.54 25.54 54.17
CA GLU A 256 -14.96 25.76 54.49
C GLU A 256 -15.43 24.84 55.62
N ARG A 257 -15.09 23.55 55.58
CA ARG A 257 -15.45 22.58 56.64
C ARG A 257 -14.86 22.98 57.99
N THR A 258 -13.62 23.44 58.01
CA THR A 258 -12.94 23.90 59.23
C THR A 258 -13.65 25.13 59.79
N CYS A 259 -13.87 26.16 58.98
CA CYS A 259 -14.60 27.36 59.40
C CYS A 259 -16.04 27.06 59.83
N GLN A 260 -16.70 26.08 59.20
CA GLN A 260 -18.05 25.66 59.57
C GLN A 260 -18.07 25.02 60.96
N PHE A 261 -17.09 24.17 61.26
CA PHE A 261 -16.94 23.57 62.59
C PHE A 261 -16.66 24.64 63.66
N GLU A 262 -15.73 25.55 63.39
CA GLU A 262 -15.40 26.65 64.31
C GLU A 262 -16.60 27.58 64.55
N SER A 263 -17.36 27.91 63.50
CA SER A 263 -18.57 28.73 63.61
C SER A 263 -19.65 28.06 64.46
N LYS A 264 -19.84 26.74 64.32
CA LYS A 264 -20.76 25.97 65.17
C LYS A 264 -20.28 25.98 66.62
N GLN A 265 -19.01 25.64 66.87
CA GLN A 265 -18.45 25.62 68.22
C GLN A 265 -18.55 26.98 68.93
N ALA A 266 -18.31 28.08 68.21
CA ALA A 266 -18.43 29.43 68.76
C ALA A 266 -19.89 29.77 69.13
N THR A 267 -20.84 29.33 68.31
CA THR A 267 -22.29 29.53 68.56
C THR A 267 -22.78 28.69 69.74
N ASP A 268 -22.29 27.44 69.86
CA ASP A 268 -22.62 26.56 70.99
C ASP A 268 -22.10 27.13 72.32
N ARG A 269 -20.87 27.68 72.33
CA ARG A 269 -20.30 28.37 73.50
C ARG A 269 -21.11 29.61 73.89
N LEU A 270 -21.49 30.43 72.91
CA LEU A 270 -22.34 31.60 73.15
C LEU A 270 -23.68 31.21 73.79
N THR A 271 -24.29 30.14 73.29
CA THR A 271 -25.55 29.59 73.82
C THR A 271 -25.37 29.08 75.25
N SER A 272 -24.28 28.36 75.52
CA SER A 272 -23.97 27.84 76.86
C SER A 272 -23.78 28.96 77.89
N TYR A 273 -23.04 30.02 77.57
CA TYR A 273 -22.90 31.17 78.48
C TYR A 273 -24.22 31.92 78.66
N GLY A 274 -25.05 32.03 77.61
CA GLY A 274 -26.40 32.57 77.74
C GLY A 274 -27.28 31.78 78.73
N GLN A 275 -27.21 30.45 78.69
CA GLN A 275 -27.90 29.58 79.65
C GLN A 275 -27.34 29.72 81.07
N GLN A 276 -26.01 29.81 81.23
CA GLN A 276 -25.38 30.02 82.53
C GLN A 276 -25.83 31.33 83.18
N ILE A 277 -25.90 32.42 82.41
CA ILE A 277 -26.39 33.71 82.91
C ILE A 277 -27.84 33.59 83.38
N GLN A 278 -28.72 32.92 82.62
CA GLN A 278 -30.12 32.71 83.04
C GLN A 278 -30.23 31.91 84.35
N ILE A 279 -29.40 30.88 84.53
CA ILE A 279 -29.35 30.10 85.78
C ILE A 279 -28.90 30.97 86.95
N ILE A 280 -27.84 31.76 86.77
CA ILE A 280 -27.31 32.65 87.80
C ILE A 280 -28.32 33.77 88.12
N ASP A 281 -29.00 34.33 87.13
CA ASP A 281 -30.04 35.35 87.32
C ASP A 281 -31.20 34.81 88.16
N ALA A 282 -31.65 33.58 87.88
CA ALA A 282 -32.68 32.91 88.67
C ALA A 282 -32.22 32.60 90.11
N GLU A 283 -30.94 32.24 90.30
CA GLU A 283 -30.35 32.03 91.62
C GLU A 283 -30.28 33.34 92.42
N ILE A 284 -29.82 34.43 91.81
CA ILE A 284 -29.79 35.76 92.42
C ILE A 284 -31.20 36.21 92.82
N GLU A 285 -32.20 36.01 91.96
CA GLU A 285 -33.59 36.35 92.26
C GLU A 285 -34.13 35.55 93.46
N ASN A 286 -33.85 34.24 93.51
CA ASN A 286 -34.23 33.38 94.64
C ASN A 286 -33.53 33.82 95.95
N LEU A 287 -32.23 34.09 95.91
CA LEU A 287 -31.48 34.57 97.07
C LEU A 287 -31.96 35.95 97.54
N ASN A 288 -32.29 36.86 96.61
CA ASN A 288 -32.86 38.17 96.94
C ASN A 288 -34.25 38.02 97.57
N ALA A 289 -35.10 37.14 97.07
CA ALA A 289 -36.41 36.87 97.68
C ALA A 289 -36.29 36.30 99.11
N LYS A 290 -35.18 35.63 99.43
CA LYS A 290 -34.85 35.23 100.80
C LYS A 290 -34.30 36.38 101.63
N LEU A 291 -33.52 37.29 101.04
CA LEU A 291 -32.94 38.44 101.76
C LEU A 291 -33.97 39.56 102.03
N ASP A 292 -34.93 39.76 101.13
CA ASP A 292 -36.02 40.73 101.27
C ASP A 292 -37.37 40.05 100.97
N PRO A 293 -37.96 39.38 101.97
CA PRO A 293 -39.15 38.57 101.76
C PRO A 293 -40.38 39.42 101.47
N ALA A 294 -41.22 38.96 100.55
CA ALA A 294 -42.45 39.65 100.20
C ALA A 294 -43.35 39.86 101.44
N PRO A 295 -44.01 41.02 101.58
CA PRO A 295 -44.92 41.29 102.69
C PRO A 295 -46.02 40.21 102.79
N GLY A 296 -46.31 39.74 104.01
CA GLY A 296 -47.29 38.68 104.25
C GLY A 296 -46.77 37.26 103.99
N SER A 297 -45.53 37.09 103.50
CA SER A 297 -44.89 35.77 103.45
C SER A 297 -44.53 35.26 104.85
N LEU A 298 -44.44 33.95 104.97
CA LEU A 298 -44.03 33.29 106.20
C LEU A 298 -42.63 33.73 106.66
N LEU A 299 -41.70 33.94 105.73
CA LEU A 299 -40.36 34.45 106.02
C LEU A 299 -40.38 35.89 106.55
N ALA A 300 -41.23 36.76 105.99
CA ALA A 300 -41.39 38.14 106.46
C ALA A 300 -41.95 38.17 107.90
N PHE A 301 -42.92 37.29 108.20
CA PHE A 301 -43.45 37.14 109.55
C PHE A 301 -42.37 36.74 110.54
N PHE A 302 -41.63 35.66 110.28
CA PHE A 302 -40.62 35.18 111.23
C PHE A 302 -39.48 36.16 111.47
N ARG A 303 -39.10 36.97 110.48
CA ARG A 303 -38.11 38.03 110.65
C ARG A 303 -38.59 39.20 111.52
N GLY A 304 -39.90 39.36 111.69
CA GLY A 304 -40.49 40.32 112.61
C GLY A 304 -40.60 39.82 114.06
N VAL A 305 -40.30 38.54 114.32
CA VAL A 305 -40.36 37.90 115.64
C VAL A 305 -38.96 37.83 116.27
N ASP A 306 -38.88 37.46 117.56
CA ASP A 306 -37.63 37.28 118.31
C ASP A 306 -36.61 36.43 117.53
N PRO A 307 -35.37 36.94 117.31
CA PRO A 307 -34.30 36.23 116.60
C PRO A 307 -34.01 34.83 117.12
N GLN A 308 -34.11 34.60 118.44
CA GLN A 308 -33.84 33.28 119.02
C GLN A 308 -34.93 32.28 118.60
N LEU A 309 -36.20 32.68 118.71
CA LEU A 309 -37.34 31.87 118.28
C LEU A 309 -37.28 31.57 116.78
N TRP A 310 -36.90 32.56 115.97
CA TRP A 310 -36.71 32.38 114.54
C TRP A 310 -35.65 31.33 114.22
N SER A 311 -34.47 31.41 114.86
CA SER A 311 -33.36 30.50 114.60
C SER A 311 -33.70 29.03 114.92
N ASP A 312 -34.49 28.79 115.96
CA ASP A 312 -34.92 27.45 116.34
C ASP A 312 -36.06 26.93 115.45
N THR A 313 -36.98 27.81 115.04
CA THR A 313 -38.09 27.47 114.14
C THR A 313 -37.59 27.15 112.73
N ALA A 314 -36.55 27.84 112.27
CA ALA A 314 -35.94 27.61 110.96
C ALA A 314 -35.37 26.20 110.77
N LYS A 315 -34.98 25.51 111.86
CA LYS A 315 -34.40 24.16 111.81
C LYS A 315 -35.41 23.07 111.43
N VAL A 316 -36.71 23.36 111.56
CA VAL A 316 -37.80 22.38 111.38
C VAL A 316 -38.79 22.76 110.29
N ILE A 317 -38.64 23.94 109.70
CA ILE A 317 -39.51 24.41 108.61
C ILE A 317 -38.90 24.04 107.26
N ASP A 318 -39.74 23.50 106.36
CA ASP A 318 -39.39 23.33 104.95
C ASP A 318 -39.17 24.71 104.30
N PRO A 319 -37.98 25.00 103.73
CA PRO A 319 -37.70 26.25 103.04
C PRO A 319 -38.71 26.61 101.94
N ALA A 320 -39.37 25.63 101.32
CA ALA A 320 -40.39 25.88 100.29
C ALA A 320 -41.63 26.60 100.81
N LEU A 321 -41.91 26.53 102.12
CA LEU A 321 -43.07 27.18 102.74
C LEU A 321 -42.81 28.65 103.08
N LEU A 322 -41.54 29.05 103.16
CA LEU A 322 -41.13 30.38 103.61
C LEU A 322 -41.58 31.52 102.68
N SER A 323 -41.67 31.24 101.38
CA SER A 323 -42.06 32.23 100.36
C SER A 323 -43.57 32.33 100.14
N ARG A 324 -44.38 31.43 100.72
CA ARG A 324 -45.83 31.43 100.56
C ARG A 324 -46.47 32.62 101.29
N GLN A 325 -47.32 33.36 100.57
CA GLN A 325 -48.05 34.54 101.07
C GLN A 325 -49.49 34.20 101.49
N ASP A 326 -49.99 33.03 101.11
CA ASP A 326 -51.35 32.58 101.40
C ASP A 326 -51.49 31.99 102.82
N LEU A 327 -50.38 31.76 103.52
CA LEU A 327 -50.39 31.15 104.86
C LEU A 327 -50.86 32.10 105.98
N ALA A 328 -50.87 33.42 105.74
CA ALA A 328 -51.33 34.45 106.68
C ALA A 328 -50.96 34.20 108.17
N PRO A 329 -49.66 34.05 108.48
CA PRO A 329 -49.21 33.68 109.82
C PRO A 329 -49.51 34.78 110.85
N HIS A 330 -49.94 34.38 112.05
CA HIS A 330 -50.18 35.27 113.19
C HIS A 330 -49.83 34.56 114.51
N ILE A 331 -49.55 35.34 115.56
CA ILE A 331 -49.25 34.80 116.90
C ILE A 331 -50.59 34.55 117.62
N VAL A 332 -50.88 33.29 117.96
CA VAL A 332 -52.03 32.92 118.78
C VAL A 332 -51.71 33.22 120.25
N VAL A 333 -52.31 34.27 120.80
CA VAL A 333 -52.31 34.54 122.25
C VAL A 333 -53.50 33.78 122.82
N ASN A 334 -53.24 32.82 123.72
CA ASN A 334 -54.26 32.02 124.38
C ASN A 334 -55.14 32.89 125.29
N ASP A 335 -56.10 33.61 124.71
CA ASP A 335 -57.22 34.21 125.41
C ASP A 335 -58.52 33.86 124.67
N SER A 336 -59.21 32.85 125.22
CA SER A 336 -60.65 32.62 125.12
C SER A 336 -61.32 32.60 123.73
N GLY A 337 -61.61 31.38 123.26
CA GLY A 337 -63.01 30.97 123.06
C GLY A 337 -63.80 31.49 121.85
N ASP A 338 -63.18 32.04 120.80
CA ASP A 338 -63.92 32.43 119.59
C ASP A 338 -63.75 31.42 118.45
N ALA A 339 -64.89 30.80 118.09
CA ALA A 339 -65.06 29.85 117.00
C ALA A 339 -64.96 30.53 115.61
N ARG A 340 -63.78 31.04 115.27
CA ARG A 340 -63.44 31.54 113.92
C ARG A 340 -62.36 30.71 113.22
N GLN A 341 -62.18 29.45 113.57
CA GLN A 341 -61.06 28.61 113.11
C GLN A 341 -61.43 27.62 111.98
N ALA A 342 -62.31 27.99 111.04
CA ALA A 342 -62.56 27.13 109.87
C ALA A 342 -61.50 27.28 108.76
N GLU A 343 -60.73 28.38 108.75
CA GLU A 343 -59.77 28.71 107.70
C GLU A 343 -58.29 28.70 108.16
N HIS A 344 -58.02 28.52 109.46
CA HIS A 344 -56.67 28.49 110.02
C HIS A 344 -56.38 27.15 110.71
N ALA A 345 -55.19 26.59 110.44
CA ALA A 345 -54.71 25.39 111.11
C ALA A 345 -53.71 25.77 112.21
N ASP A 346 -54.11 25.60 113.47
CA ASP A 346 -53.25 25.81 114.62
C ASP A 346 -52.29 24.62 114.80
N VAL A 347 -51.01 24.83 114.51
CA VAL A 347 -49.95 23.85 114.78
C VAL A 347 -49.54 24.00 116.26
N GLY A 348 -50.22 23.26 117.14
CA GLY A 348 -50.19 23.39 118.61
C GLY A 348 -48.89 23.03 119.36
N GLY A 349 -49.01 22.82 120.69
CA GLY A 349 -47.94 22.74 121.71
C GLY A 349 -46.99 21.53 121.66
N ILE A 350 -46.49 21.18 120.48
CA ILE A 350 -45.46 20.16 120.28
C ILE A 350 -44.09 20.77 120.61
N SER A 351 -43.37 20.19 121.56
CA SER A 351 -41.99 20.58 121.90
C SER A 351 -41.01 19.63 121.23
N LEU A 352 -40.23 20.16 120.29
CA LEU A 352 -39.16 19.44 119.59
C LEU A 352 -37.80 19.91 120.14
N ARG A 353 -36.89 18.96 120.41
CA ARG A 353 -35.51 19.29 120.78
C ARG A 353 -34.73 19.63 119.50
N VAL A 354 -34.51 20.91 119.26
CA VAL A 354 -33.78 21.43 118.08
C VAL A 354 -32.42 22.03 118.42
N SER A 355 -31.99 21.94 119.68
CA SER A 355 -30.71 22.48 120.15
C SER A 355 -29.48 21.80 119.54
N GLU A 356 -29.62 20.54 119.11
CA GLU A 356 -28.55 19.73 118.49
C GLU A 356 -28.53 19.85 116.96
N LEU A 357 -29.50 20.54 116.35
CA LEU A 357 -29.57 20.75 114.91
C LEU A 357 -28.88 22.06 114.53
N ASP A 358 -28.07 22.00 113.48
CA ASP A 358 -27.42 23.18 112.91
C ASP A 358 -28.44 24.19 112.41
N VAL A 359 -28.20 25.47 112.68
CA VAL A 359 -29.01 26.55 112.13
C VAL A 359 -28.79 26.59 110.62
N PRO A 360 -29.85 26.53 109.79
CA PRO A 360 -29.68 26.57 108.35
C PRO A 360 -29.00 27.86 107.89
N SER A 361 -28.13 27.76 106.88
CA SER A 361 -27.35 28.91 106.37
C SER A 361 -28.20 30.05 105.78
N TRP A 362 -29.48 29.81 105.46
CA TRP A 362 -30.40 30.84 104.99
C TRP A 362 -30.99 31.71 106.12
N VAL A 363 -30.74 31.36 107.38
CA VAL A 363 -31.12 32.17 108.56
C VAL A 363 -30.14 33.33 108.76
N ASP A 364 -28.85 33.12 108.49
CA ASP A 364 -27.84 34.17 108.58
C ASP A 364 -27.88 35.09 107.34
N MET A 365 -28.23 36.35 107.57
CA MET A 365 -28.24 37.35 106.51
C MET A 365 -26.84 37.69 105.99
N LYS A 366 -25.78 37.40 106.75
CA LYS A 366 -24.40 37.55 106.28
C LYS A 366 -24.08 36.51 105.22
N ASP A 367 -24.37 35.24 105.47
CA ASP A 367 -24.16 34.15 104.51
C ASP A 367 -24.98 34.35 103.23
N LEU A 368 -26.24 34.78 103.35
CA LEU A 368 -27.06 35.14 102.18
C LEU A 368 -26.46 36.30 101.37
N ARG A 369 -25.96 37.35 102.03
CA ARG A 369 -25.30 38.47 101.34
C ARG A 369 -24.00 38.04 100.66
N GLU A 370 -23.22 37.17 101.29
CA GLU A 370 -22.00 36.59 100.70
C GLU A 370 -22.33 35.72 99.48
N GLN A 371 -23.38 34.89 99.55
CA GLN A 371 -23.86 34.10 98.41
C GLN A 371 -24.36 34.99 97.26
N ILE A 372 -25.12 36.04 97.55
CA ILE A 372 -25.56 37.02 96.54
C ILE A 372 -24.34 37.71 95.90
N ALA A 373 -23.37 38.17 96.70
CA ALA A 373 -22.16 38.80 96.20
C ALA A 373 -21.35 37.85 95.30
N LYS A 374 -21.25 36.57 95.69
CA LYS A 374 -20.60 35.52 94.90
C LYS A 374 -21.34 35.25 93.58
N ALA A 375 -22.66 35.13 93.61
CA ALA A 375 -23.48 34.93 92.41
C ALA A 375 -23.42 36.15 91.48
N GLN A 376 -23.43 37.36 92.02
CA GLN A 376 -23.25 38.60 91.25
C GLN A 376 -21.85 38.67 90.59
N ALA A 377 -20.79 38.30 91.31
CA ALA A 377 -19.46 38.19 90.73
C ALA A 377 -19.40 37.13 89.61
N GLY A 378 -20.04 35.97 89.82
CA GLY A 378 -20.19 34.93 88.82
C GLY A 378 -20.96 35.41 87.57
N ARG A 379 -22.02 36.20 87.76
CA ARG A 379 -22.80 36.81 86.67
C ARG A 379 -21.95 37.77 85.83
N VAL A 380 -21.17 38.63 86.48
CA VAL A 380 -20.28 39.58 85.79
C VAL A 380 -19.25 38.81 84.94
N GLU A 381 -18.65 37.76 85.49
CA GLU A 381 -17.70 36.93 84.75
C GLU A 381 -18.36 36.16 83.60
N ALA A 382 -19.54 35.56 83.82
CA ALA A 382 -20.30 34.89 82.77
C ALA A 382 -20.71 35.86 81.65
N THR A 383 -21.09 37.09 81.98
CA THR A 383 -21.39 38.15 81.01
C THR A 383 -20.16 38.54 80.20
N ARG A 384 -19.00 38.67 80.86
CA ARG A 384 -17.72 38.92 80.19
C ARG A 384 -17.41 37.81 79.19
N LEU A 385 -17.49 36.55 79.60
CA LEU A 385 -17.28 35.38 78.74
C LEU A 385 -18.31 35.30 77.60
N GLN A 386 -19.56 35.69 77.84
CA GLN A 386 -20.59 35.76 76.80
C GLN A 386 -20.23 36.80 75.73
N THR A 387 -19.76 37.98 76.12
CA THR A 387 -19.32 39.02 75.16
C THR A 387 -18.13 38.55 74.32
N GLU A 388 -17.15 37.89 74.93
CA GLU A 388 -16.02 37.29 74.21
C GLU A 388 -16.49 36.18 73.24
N ALA A 389 -17.40 35.32 73.68
CA ALA A 389 -17.99 34.29 72.85
C ALA A 389 -18.80 34.89 71.69
N GLN A 390 -19.50 36.00 71.90
CA GLN A 390 -20.25 36.69 70.87
C GLN A 390 -19.32 37.26 69.79
N ASP A 391 -18.23 37.89 70.19
CA ASP A 391 -17.25 38.42 69.24
C ASP A 391 -16.51 37.30 68.49
N ASN A 392 -16.20 36.20 69.16
CA ASN A 392 -15.65 35.01 68.52
C ASN A 392 -16.64 34.39 67.51
N ALA A 393 -17.93 34.30 67.85
CA ALA A 393 -18.96 33.82 66.93
C ALA A 393 -19.10 34.73 65.70
N LYS A 394 -19.06 36.06 65.87
CA LYS A 394 -19.06 37.02 64.75
C LYS A 394 -17.82 36.85 63.86
N LYS A 395 -16.63 36.67 64.44
CA LYS A 395 -15.39 36.43 63.68
C LYS A 395 -15.45 35.12 62.91
N ALA A 396 -15.88 34.03 63.54
CA ALA A 396 -16.02 32.72 62.90
C ALA A 396 -17.08 32.74 61.79
N ALA A 397 -18.20 33.43 61.98
CA ALA A 397 -19.22 33.61 60.95
C ALA A 397 -18.67 34.37 59.73
N LYS A 398 -17.90 35.45 59.94
CA LYS A 398 -17.23 36.17 58.84
C LYS A 398 -16.23 35.28 58.09
N ALA A 399 -15.43 34.48 58.83
CA ALA A 399 -14.49 33.53 58.24
C ALA A 399 -15.20 32.48 57.39
N LEU A 400 -16.33 31.93 57.87
CA LEU A 400 -17.15 30.98 57.11
C LEU A 400 -17.70 31.59 55.81
N VAL A 401 -18.17 32.84 55.84
CA VAL A 401 -18.64 33.53 54.62
C VAL A 401 -17.49 33.71 53.62
N ALA A 402 -16.30 34.10 54.10
CA ALA A 402 -15.12 34.23 53.25
C ALA A 402 -14.71 32.88 52.64
N ALA A 403 -14.69 31.80 53.44
CA ALA A 403 -14.36 30.45 52.97
C ALA A 403 -15.35 29.94 51.92
N LYS A 404 -16.65 30.19 52.09
CA LYS A 404 -17.68 29.87 51.08
C LYS A 404 -17.44 30.61 49.77
N SER A 405 -17.15 31.91 49.83
CA SER A 405 -16.85 32.69 48.64
C SER A 405 -15.59 32.18 47.92
N LEU A 406 -14.55 31.78 48.67
CA LEU A 406 -13.35 31.17 48.08
C LEU A 406 -13.65 29.82 47.42
N ARG A 407 -14.51 28.98 48.02
CA ARG A 407 -14.95 27.73 47.40
C ARG A 407 -15.69 27.99 46.08
N GLU A 408 -16.61 28.95 46.05
CA GLU A 408 -17.34 29.33 44.84
C GLU A 408 -16.40 29.85 43.73
N GLN A 409 -15.39 30.64 44.09
CA GLN A 409 -14.36 31.09 43.15
C GLN A 409 -13.51 29.93 42.61
N ALA A 410 -13.11 28.99 43.48
CA ALA A 410 -12.36 27.81 43.08
C ALA A 410 -13.19 26.88 42.17
N GLU A 411 -14.49 26.73 42.45
CA GLU A 411 -15.44 25.97 41.63
C GLU A 411 -15.61 26.61 40.25
N ALA A 412 -15.75 27.93 40.17
CA ALA A 412 -15.76 28.66 38.91
C ALA A 412 -14.46 28.49 38.11
N THR A 413 -13.31 28.52 38.79
CA THR A 413 -11.99 28.31 38.17
C THR A 413 -11.85 26.91 37.59
N LEU A 414 -12.32 25.88 38.32
CA LEU A 414 -12.35 24.50 37.82
C LEU A 414 -13.27 24.37 36.61
N ALA A 415 -14.47 24.95 36.64
CA ALA A 415 -15.40 24.92 35.51
C ALA A 415 -14.83 25.59 34.24
N LEU A 416 -14.07 26.68 34.39
CA LEU A 416 -13.34 27.30 33.28
C LEU A 416 -12.24 26.38 32.74
N ALA A 417 -11.52 25.69 33.62
CA ALA A 417 -10.49 24.73 33.21
C ALA A 417 -11.10 23.49 32.51
N ASP A 418 -12.26 23.01 32.94
CA ASP A 418 -13.03 21.94 32.29
C ASP A 418 -13.46 22.35 30.87
N ALA A 419 -14.00 23.56 30.71
CA ALA A 419 -14.38 24.09 29.41
C ALA A 419 -13.16 24.24 28.49
N ALA A 420 -12.03 24.70 29.02
CA ALA A 420 -10.77 24.78 28.28
C ALA A 420 -10.26 23.40 27.86
N MET A 421 -10.31 22.40 28.75
CA MET A 421 -9.99 21.00 28.44
C MET A 421 -10.83 20.49 27.27
N GLY A 422 -12.17 20.63 27.34
CA GLY A 422 -13.05 20.20 26.25
C GLY A 422 -12.76 20.91 24.92
N ASN A 423 -12.51 22.22 24.95
CA ASN A 423 -12.14 22.98 23.75
C ASN A 423 -10.80 22.52 23.15
N THR A 424 -9.81 22.23 23.99
CA THR A 424 -8.49 21.79 23.50
C THR A 424 -8.53 20.36 22.95
N GLU A 425 -9.32 19.46 23.55
CA GLU A 425 -9.56 18.12 23.02
C GLU A 425 -10.26 18.18 21.65
N THR A 426 -11.30 19.01 21.50
CA THR A 426 -11.96 19.19 20.19
C THR A 426 -11.01 19.78 19.14
N ASN A 427 -10.09 20.67 19.53
CA ASN A 427 -9.07 21.21 18.64
C ASN A 427 -8.07 20.14 18.20
N VAL A 428 -7.66 19.23 19.09
CA VAL A 428 -6.83 18.07 18.72
C VAL A 428 -7.56 17.20 17.71
N THR A 429 -8.81 16.83 17.98
CA THR A 429 -9.61 16.02 17.03
C THR A 429 -9.76 16.73 15.68
N ARG A 430 -9.94 18.05 15.66
CA ARG A 430 -9.99 18.84 14.42
C ARG A 430 -8.66 18.76 13.66
N ALA A 431 -7.53 18.94 14.34
CA ALA A 431 -6.21 18.88 13.73
C ALA A 431 -5.89 17.46 13.21
N GLU A 432 -6.25 16.40 13.94
CA GLU A 432 -6.11 15.01 13.49
C GLU A 432 -6.92 14.74 12.22
N ASN A 433 -8.15 15.23 12.17
CA ASN A 433 -8.99 15.10 10.98
C ASN A 433 -8.40 15.83 9.76
N VAL A 434 -7.79 17.00 9.95
CA VAL A 434 -7.09 17.72 8.86
C VAL A 434 -5.91 16.91 8.34
N VAL A 435 -5.07 16.38 9.24
CA VAL A 435 -3.94 15.49 8.87
C VAL A 435 -4.42 14.28 8.07
N LEU A 436 -5.47 13.60 8.55
CA LEU A 436 -6.05 12.44 7.86
C LEU A 436 -6.62 12.81 6.47
N GLN A 437 -7.29 13.96 6.35
CA GLN A 437 -7.82 14.44 5.08
C GLN A 437 -6.70 14.78 4.09
N GLU A 438 -5.63 15.42 4.55
CA GLU A 438 -4.46 15.71 3.70
C GLU A 438 -3.74 14.43 3.24
N GLU A 439 -3.55 13.46 4.13
CA GLU A 439 -2.98 12.15 3.78
C GLU A 439 -3.83 11.42 2.73
N LEU A 440 -5.15 11.44 2.89
CA LEU A 440 -6.07 10.85 1.92
C LEU A 440 -6.07 11.60 0.59
N ALA A 441 -6.04 12.93 0.61
CA ALA A 441 -5.92 13.75 -0.60
C ALA A 441 -4.60 13.49 -1.33
N CYS A 442 -3.49 13.38 -0.59
CA CYS A 442 -2.16 13.04 -1.10
C CYS A 442 -2.17 11.66 -1.77
N LYS A 443 -2.71 10.65 -1.08
CA LYS A 443 -2.84 9.29 -1.62
C LYS A 443 -3.69 9.25 -2.90
N THR A 444 -4.89 9.82 -2.87
CA THR A 444 -5.80 9.81 -4.04
C THR A 444 -5.24 10.61 -5.21
N GLY A 445 -4.49 11.69 -4.95
CA GLY A 445 -3.76 12.44 -5.96
C GLY A 445 -2.63 11.62 -6.59
N ALA A 446 -1.86 10.91 -5.77
CA ALA A 446 -0.79 10.02 -6.23
C ALA A 446 -1.33 8.82 -7.03
N GLU A 447 -2.45 8.21 -6.60
CA GLU A 447 -3.12 7.13 -7.34
C GLU A 447 -3.61 7.59 -8.72
N ARG A 448 -4.19 8.79 -8.81
CA ARG A 448 -4.60 9.39 -10.08
C ARG A 448 -3.41 9.63 -11.02
N LYS A 449 -2.31 10.17 -10.49
CA LYS A 449 -1.07 10.36 -11.26
C LYS A 449 -0.48 9.01 -11.71
N LEU A 450 -0.47 8.01 -10.83
CA LEU A 450 0.03 6.66 -11.13
C LEU A 450 -0.80 6.01 -12.25
N ALA A 451 -2.12 6.16 -12.21
CA ALA A 451 -3.00 5.68 -13.29
C ALA A 451 -2.69 6.37 -14.63
N SER A 452 -2.40 7.68 -14.61
CA SER A 452 -1.98 8.43 -15.80
C SER A 452 -0.64 7.94 -16.35
N VAL A 453 0.37 7.79 -15.49
CA VAL A 453 1.71 7.30 -15.88
C VAL A 453 1.65 5.88 -16.44
N ARG A 454 0.81 5.01 -15.87
CA ARG A 454 0.60 3.65 -16.39
C ARG A 454 -0.03 3.63 -17.77
N ARG A 455 -0.95 4.56 -18.07
CA ARG A 455 -1.48 4.72 -19.44
C ARG A 455 -0.39 5.16 -20.40
N GLN A 456 0.41 6.17 -20.03
CA GLN A 456 1.53 6.61 -20.86
C GLN A 456 2.54 5.49 -21.15
N LEU A 457 2.87 4.67 -20.15
CA LEU A 457 3.72 3.49 -20.33
C LEU A 457 3.10 2.48 -21.31
N HIS A 458 1.78 2.27 -21.24
CA HIS A 458 1.07 1.40 -22.17
C HIS A 458 1.10 1.96 -23.60
N ASP A 459 0.81 3.25 -23.77
CA ASP A 459 0.81 3.94 -25.07
C ASP A 459 2.21 3.88 -25.71
N LEU A 460 3.28 4.12 -24.95
CA LEU A 460 4.67 3.99 -25.42
C LEU A 460 5.04 2.55 -25.78
N ALA A 461 4.52 1.56 -25.04
CA ALA A 461 4.75 0.15 -25.36
C ALA A 461 4.05 -0.23 -26.68
N GLU A 462 2.82 0.25 -26.91
CA GLU A 462 2.12 0.08 -28.18
C GLU A 462 2.83 0.80 -29.33
N GLU A 463 3.27 2.04 -29.12
CA GLU A 463 4.04 2.82 -30.10
C GLU A 463 5.32 2.07 -30.50
N ARG A 464 6.08 1.56 -29.52
CA ARG A 464 7.28 0.75 -29.77
C ARG A 464 6.95 -0.51 -30.55
N ARG A 465 5.83 -1.18 -30.26
CA ARG A 465 5.41 -2.39 -30.97
C ARG A 465 5.13 -2.07 -32.44
N LYS A 466 4.33 -1.03 -32.72
CA LYS A 466 4.01 -0.56 -34.07
C LYS A 466 5.26 -0.18 -34.86
N LEU A 467 6.17 0.59 -34.27
CA LEU A 467 7.42 0.98 -34.93
C LEU A 467 8.32 -0.22 -35.23
N ASN A 468 8.36 -1.24 -34.37
CA ASN A 468 9.08 -2.48 -34.64
C ASN A 468 8.42 -3.30 -35.77
N GLU A 469 7.09 -3.40 -35.79
CA GLU A 469 6.33 -4.05 -36.87
C GLU A 469 6.54 -3.33 -38.21
N GLU A 470 6.55 -1.99 -38.22
CA GLU A 470 6.86 -1.18 -39.39
C GLU A 470 8.30 -1.37 -39.86
N ALA A 471 9.28 -1.39 -38.95
CA ALA A 471 10.66 -1.65 -39.32
C ALA A 471 10.85 -3.07 -39.88
N ALA A 472 10.20 -4.07 -39.28
CA ALA A 472 10.24 -5.46 -39.75
C ALA A 472 9.58 -5.59 -41.14
N SER A 473 8.41 -4.98 -41.35
CA SER A 473 7.73 -5.02 -42.65
C SER A 473 8.56 -4.38 -43.77
N ARG A 474 9.21 -3.23 -43.51
CA ARG A 474 10.15 -2.60 -44.46
C ARG A 474 11.33 -3.49 -44.79
N LEU A 475 11.89 -4.19 -43.80
CA LEU A 475 12.97 -5.13 -44.04
C LEU A 475 12.51 -6.33 -44.87
N THR A 476 11.31 -6.86 -44.59
CA THR A 476 10.75 -7.97 -45.37
C THR A 476 10.44 -7.58 -46.80
N SER A 477 9.90 -6.38 -47.05
CA SER A 477 9.65 -5.89 -48.41
C SER A 477 10.96 -5.67 -49.17
N LEU A 478 11.98 -5.08 -48.50
CA LEU A 478 13.31 -4.90 -49.10
C LEU A 478 13.92 -6.25 -49.52
N LYS A 479 13.86 -7.26 -48.63
CA LYS A 479 14.34 -8.61 -48.93
C LYS A 479 13.55 -9.27 -50.07
N ALA A 480 12.23 -9.10 -50.10
CA ALA A 480 11.40 -9.61 -51.19
C ALA A 480 11.77 -8.95 -52.53
N ASP A 481 11.98 -7.63 -52.56
CA ASP A 481 12.38 -6.89 -53.75
C ASP A 481 13.75 -7.36 -54.28
N TYR A 482 14.73 -7.55 -53.38
CA TYR A 482 16.04 -8.07 -53.76
C TYR A 482 15.99 -9.54 -54.20
N THR A 483 15.14 -10.35 -53.58
CA THR A 483 14.90 -11.74 -54.01
C THR A 483 14.33 -11.76 -55.42
N ALA A 484 13.30 -10.96 -55.70
CA ALA A 484 12.73 -10.83 -57.03
C ALA A 484 13.74 -10.34 -58.08
N ARG A 485 14.63 -9.39 -57.73
CA ARG A 485 15.72 -8.95 -58.62
C ARG A 485 16.73 -10.07 -58.89
N ARG A 486 17.05 -10.89 -57.89
CA ARG A 486 17.92 -12.05 -58.03
C ARG A 486 17.31 -13.14 -58.91
N ASP A 487 16.02 -13.41 -58.73
CA ASP A 487 15.32 -14.39 -59.55
C ASP A 487 15.24 -13.92 -61.00
N ARG A 488 14.97 -12.63 -61.27
CA ARG A 488 15.07 -12.07 -62.63
C ARG A 488 16.46 -12.23 -63.24
N LEU A 489 17.53 -11.92 -62.50
CA LEU A 489 18.89 -12.15 -62.99
C LEU A 489 19.18 -13.63 -63.26
N ARG A 490 18.60 -14.54 -62.47
CA ARG A 490 18.73 -15.98 -62.70
C ARG A 490 17.98 -16.41 -63.96
N ASP A 491 16.78 -15.87 -64.17
CA ASP A 491 16.00 -16.14 -65.38
C ASP A 491 16.72 -15.60 -66.61
N GLU A 492 17.25 -14.37 -66.56
CA GLU A 492 18.11 -13.79 -67.61
C GLU A 492 19.36 -14.64 -67.86
N TYR A 493 19.99 -15.17 -66.81
CA TYR A 493 21.12 -16.11 -66.93
C TYR A 493 20.73 -17.41 -67.65
N ASN A 494 19.58 -17.98 -67.28
CA ASN A 494 19.08 -19.21 -67.87
C ASN A 494 18.71 -19.00 -69.34
N GLU A 495 18.04 -17.90 -69.67
CA GLU A 495 17.69 -17.51 -71.04
C GLU A 495 18.95 -17.26 -71.90
N ALA A 496 19.92 -16.53 -71.36
CA ALA A 496 21.21 -16.32 -72.02
C ALA A 496 21.94 -17.64 -72.30
N THR A 497 21.97 -18.54 -71.31
CA THR A 497 22.58 -19.86 -71.46
C THR A 497 21.85 -20.71 -72.50
N GLN A 498 20.51 -20.75 -72.48
CA GLN A 498 19.70 -21.46 -73.47
C GLN A 498 19.88 -20.92 -74.88
N ARG A 499 19.98 -19.59 -75.05
CA ARG A 499 20.27 -18.96 -76.34
C ARG A 499 21.64 -19.38 -76.87
N LEU A 500 22.67 -19.32 -76.04
CA LEU A 500 24.02 -19.71 -76.43
C LEU A 500 24.13 -21.22 -76.71
N ASP A 501 23.45 -22.07 -75.93
CA ASP A 501 23.38 -23.51 -76.16
C ASP A 501 22.62 -23.82 -77.47
N GLY A 502 21.55 -23.07 -77.75
CA GLY A 502 20.82 -23.12 -79.01
C GLY A 502 21.65 -22.70 -80.23
N GLU A 503 22.47 -21.65 -80.10
CA GLU A 503 23.44 -21.25 -81.14
C GLU A 503 24.51 -22.33 -81.35
N GLN A 504 25.00 -22.96 -80.28
CA GLN A 504 25.98 -24.05 -80.36
C GLN A 504 25.41 -25.31 -81.04
N LEU A 505 24.14 -25.63 -80.80
CA LEU A 505 23.43 -26.76 -81.43
C LEU A 505 22.95 -26.46 -82.86
N GLY A 506 22.63 -25.20 -83.17
CA GLY A 506 22.29 -24.77 -84.53
C GLY A 506 23.47 -24.91 -85.50
N TRP A 507 24.68 -24.60 -85.03
CA TRP A 507 25.91 -24.80 -85.81
C TRP A 507 26.30 -26.27 -85.98
N SER A 508 26.02 -27.13 -84.99
CA SER A 508 26.26 -28.58 -85.13
C SER A 508 25.26 -29.27 -86.07
N SER A 509 24.11 -28.65 -86.34
CA SER A 509 23.04 -29.19 -87.19
C SER A 509 23.04 -28.64 -88.63
N ALA A 510 23.63 -27.46 -88.87
CA ALA A 510 23.65 -26.80 -90.17
C ALA A 510 24.56 -27.48 -91.22
N GLU A 511 25.38 -28.47 -90.85
CA GLU A 511 26.35 -29.12 -91.76
C GLU A 511 26.27 -30.66 -91.80
N ARG A 512 25.10 -31.25 -91.55
CA ARG A 512 24.82 -32.58 -92.12
C ARG A 512 24.13 -32.41 -93.48
N PRO A 513 24.82 -32.56 -94.61
CA PRO A 513 24.14 -32.65 -95.89
C PRO A 513 23.19 -33.86 -95.83
N ALA A 514 21.92 -33.59 -96.13
CA ALA A 514 20.88 -34.59 -96.22
C ALA A 514 21.27 -35.64 -97.28
N ASP A 515 21.29 -36.91 -96.88
CA ASP A 515 21.20 -38.03 -97.81
C ASP A 515 19.90 -37.88 -98.63
N GLY A 516 20.04 -37.57 -99.91
CA GLY A 516 18.94 -37.56 -100.89
C GLY A 516 18.82 -38.92 -101.59
N PRO A 517 17.61 -39.50 -101.70
CA PRO A 517 17.38 -40.83 -102.26
C PRO A 517 17.42 -40.81 -103.80
N GLY A 518 17.67 -41.99 -104.36
CA GLY A 518 18.01 -42.17 -105.76
C GLY A 518 16.93 -41.87 -106.82
N SER A 519 17.42 -41.84 -108.05
CA SER A 519 16.76 -42.30 -109.27
C SER A 519 17.84 -42.73 -110.26
#